data_AF-A0A8I0HDJ2-F1
#
_entry.id   AF-A0A8I0HDJ2-F1
#
_cell.length_a   1.000
_cell.length_b   1.000
_cell.length_c   1.000
_cell.angle_alpha   90.00
_cell.angle_beta   90.00
_cell.angle_gamma   90.00
#
_symmetry.space_group_name_H-M   'P 1'
#
loop_
_entity.id
_entity.type
_entity.pdbx_description
1 polymer ?
#
loop_
_entity_poly.entity_id
_entity_poly.type
_entity_poly.pdbx_seq_one_letter_code
_entity_poly.pdbx_strand_id
1 'polypeptide(L)'
;LAVVVQDVDSIFDVDTLCALRNKVCEVAGKTYGVNHEDDVSIRLITDHMRSATFLISDGVMPTNEGRGYVLRRLIRRAARHGRLLG
;
A
#
# COMPACT_ATOMS: atom_id res chain seq x y z
N LEU A 1 -8.28 -15.50 -6.09
CA LEU A 1 -7.82 -16.89 -5.91
C LEU A 1 -7.09 -17.07 -4.58
N ALA A 2 -5.97 -16.39 -4.32
CA ALA A 2 -5.23 -16.52 -3.06
C ALA A 2 -6.08 -16.32 -1.80
N VAL A 3 -6.94 -15.30 -1.79
CA VAL A 3 -7.92 -15.03 -0.71
C VAL A 3 -8.75 -16.27 -0.35
N VAL A 4 -9.29 -16.94 -1.36
CA VAL A 4 -10.13 -18.14 -1.18
C VAL A 4 -9.29 -19.36 -0.78
N VAL A 5 -8.11 -19.54 -1.38
CA VAL A 5 -7.22 -20.67 -1.10
C VAL A 5 -6.67 -20.61 0.32
N GLN A 6 -6.39 -19.40 0.82
CA GLN A 6 -5.87 -19.17 2.17
C GLN A 6 -6.98 -18.96 3.21
N ASP A 7 -8.26 -19.06 2.81
CA ASP A 7 -9.42 -18.89 3.68
C ASP A 7 -9.37 -17.58 4.49
N VAL A 8 -9.13 -16.46 3.78
CA VAL A 8 -9.10 -15.12 4.37
C VAL A 8 -10.15 -14.21 3.73
N ASP A 9 -10.58 -13.18 4.45
CA ASP A 9 -11.66 -12.28 4.01
C ASP A 9 -11.19 -11.13 3.10
N SER A 10 -9.88 -10.83 3.10
CA SER A 10 -9.32 -9.73 2.32
C SER A 10 -8.03 -10.11 1.60
N ILE A 11 -7.78 -9.44 0.47
CA ILE A 11 -6.49 -9.50 -0.21
C ILE A 11 -5.35 -9.00 0.70
N PHE A 12 -5.64 -8.10 1.64
CA PHE A 12 -4.66 -7.59 2.60
C PHE A 12 -4.32 -8.58 3.73
N ASP A 13 -5.06 -9.68 3.84
CA ASP A 13 -4.84 -10.75 4.82
C ASP A 13 -4.08 -11.94 4.21
N VAL A 14 -3.95 -11.98 2.88
CA VAL A 14 -3.10 -12.97 2.18
C VAL A 14 -1.65 -12.79 2.62
N ASP A 15 -0.94 -13.89 2.88
CA ASP A 15 0.38 -13.90 3.54
C ASP A 15 1.37 -12.85 2.99
N THR A 16 1.48 -12.77 1.66
CA THR A 16 2.42 -11.87 0.98
C THR A 16 2.10 -10.39 1.21
N LEU A 17 0.82 -10.03 1.27
CA LEU A 17 0.37 -8.66 1.53
C LEU A 17 0.27 -8.37 3.03
N CYS A 18 -0.06 -9.37 3.83
CA CYS A 18 -0.09 -9.30 5.28
C CYS A 18 1.28 -8.91 5.84
N ALA A 19 2.37 -9.48 5.32
CA ALA A 19 3.73 -9.10 5.71
C ALA A 19 4.04 -7.61 5.46
N LEU A 20 3.68 -7.10 4.27
CA LEU A 20 3.88 -5.68 3.92
C LEU A 20 3.01 -4.76 4.79
N ARG A 21 1.73 -5.12 4.95
CA ARG A 21 0.78 -4.40 5.79
C ARG A 21 1.27 -4.32 7.23
N ASN A 22 1.73 -5.44 7.81
CA ASN A 22 2.24 -5.48 9.17
C ASN A 22 3.48 -4.58 9.33
N LYS A 23 4.33 -4.49 8.31
CA LYS A 23 5.45 -3.54 8.33
C LYS A 23 4.99 -2.09 8.29
N VAL A 24 3.95 -1.76 7.52
CA VAL A 24 3.33 -0.42 7.52
C VAL A 24 2.75 -0.10 8.91
N CYS A 25 2.06 -1.05 9.53
CA CYS A 25 1.53 -0.92 10.89
C CYS A 25 2.64 -0.65 11.92
N GLU A 26 3.74 -1.41 11.86
CA GLU A 26 4.91 -1.24 12.74
C GLU A 26 5.50 0.17 12.60
N VAL A 27 5.71 0.63 11.37
CA VAL A 27 6.28 1.96 11.10
C VAL A 27 5.32 3.09 11.53
N ALA A 28 4.02 2.92 11.33
CA ALA A 28 3.01 3.90 11.69
C ALA A 28 2.65 3.89 13.18
N GLY A 29 3.03 2.85 13.94
CA GLY A 29 2.58 2.66 15.32
C GLY A 29 1.07 2.43 15.43
N LYS A 30 0.46 1.81 14.41
CA LYS A 30 -0.99 1.61 14.30
C LYS A 30 -1.35 0.14 14.20
N THR A 31 -2.51 -0.22 14.74
CA THR A 31 -3.04 -1.59 14.67
C THR A 31 -4.12 -1.67 13.60
N TYR A 32 -3.92 -2.55 12.62
CA TYR A 32 -4.90 -2.81 11.57
C TYR A 32 -6.13 -3.55 12.13
N GLY A 33 -7.32 -3.18 11.67
CA GLY A 33 -8.62 -3.74 12.09
C GLY A 33 -9.24 -3.04 13.29
N VAL A 34 -8.60 -2.01 13.84
CA VAL A 34 -9.08 -1.28 15.05
C VAL A 34 -9.81 0.01 14.69
N ASN A 35 -9.28 0.77 13.72
CA ASN A 35 -9.86 2.02 13.28
C ASN A 35 -9.98 2.04 11.75
N HIS A 36 -11.19 2.29 11.25
CA HIS A 36 -11.48 2.23 9.83
C HIS A 36 -10.66 3.22 8.98
N GLU A 37 -10.47 4.45 9.45
CA GLU A 37 -9.72 5.48 8.71
C GLU A 37 -8.22 5.16 8.64
N ASP A 38 -7.69 4.62 9.74
CA ASP A 38 -6.32 4.11 9.79
C ASP A 38 -6.17 2.91 8.84
N ASP A 39 -7.13 1.97 8.83
CA ASP A 39 -7.13 0.80 7.96
C ASP A 39 -7.15 1.18 6.48
N VAL A 40 -7.96 2.17 6.10
CA VAL A 40 -7.99 2.70 4.73
C VAL A 40 -6.61 3.23 4.35
N SER A 41 -5.96 3.98 5.23
CA SER A 41 -4.63 4.54 4.99
C SER A 41 -3.55 3.46 4.91
N ILE A 42 -3.58 2.47 5.81
CA ILE A 42 -2.66 1.32 5.84
C ILE A 42 -2.77 0.50 4.55
N ARG A 43 -4.01 0.16 4.13
CA ARG A 43 -4.27 -0.59 2.89
C ARG A 43 -3.75 0.16 1.66
N LEU A 44 -4.02 1.47 1.61
CA LEU A 44 -3.61 2.31 0.50
C LEU A 44 -2.08 2.40 0.41
N ILE A 45 -1.40 2.68 1.52
CA ILE A 45 0.07 2.73 1.54
C ILE A 45 0.65 1.38 1.06
N THR A 46 0.14 0.27 1.60
CA THR A 46 0.59 -1.09 1.27
C THR A 46 0.50 -1.36 -0.24
N ASP A 47 -0.66 -1.10 -0.85
CA ASP A 47 -0.87 -1.36 -2.28
C ASP A 47 -0.07 -0.40 -3.18
N HIS A 48 -0.04 0.89 -2.80
CA HIS A 48 0.67 1.90 -3.56
C HIS A 48 2.19 1.70 -3.55
N MET A 49 2.76 1.30 -2.42
CA MET A 49 4.19 0.99 -2.32
C MET A 49 4.56 -0.18 -3.23
N ARG A 50 3.77 -1.27 -3.19
CA ARG A 50 3.97 -2.42 -4.07
C ARG A 50 3.95 -2.02 -5.55
N SER A 51 2.91 -1.28 -5.96
CA SER A 51 2.77 -0.81 -7.33
C SER A 51 3.92 0.11 -7.75
N ALA A 52 4.34 1.03 -6.87
CA ALA A 52 5.46 1.92 -7.14
C ALA A 52 6.78 1.17 -7.28
N THR A 53 7.03 0.16 -6.43
CA THR A 53 8.22 -0.69 -6.51
C THR A 53 8.31 -1.38 -7.87
N PHE A 54 7.26 -2.06 -8.31
CA PHE A 54 7.27 -2.75 -9.61
C PHE A 54 7.42 -1.80 -10.79
N LEU A 55 6.72 -0.65 -10.78
CA LEU A 55 6.87 0.35 -11.83
C LEU A 55 8.30 0.88 -11.94
N ILE A 56 8.94 1.16 -10.81
CA ILE A 56 10.34 1.62 -10.79
C ILE A 56 11.28 0.50 -11.25
N SER A 57 11.06 -0.74 -10.82
CA SER A 57 11.82 -1.92 -11.28
C SER A 57 11.73 -2.13 -12.79
N ASP A 58 10.59 -1.81 -13.41
CA ASP A 58 10.38 -1.86 -14.86
C ASP A 58 10.90 -0.61 -15.60
N GLY A 59 11.63 0.28 -14.92
CA GLY A 59 12.26 1.47 -15.51
C GLY A 59 11.35 2.70 -15.63
N VAL A 60 10.16 2.70 -15.02
CA VAL A 60 9.30 3.88 -14.99
C VAL A 60 9.79 4.86 -13.92
N MET A 61 10.14 6.07 -14.35
CA MET A 61 10.54 7.15 -13.44
C MET A 61 9.41 8.18 -13.22
N PRO A 62 9.33 8.85 -12.06
CA PRO A 62 8.29 9.85 -11.81
C PRO A 62 8.42 11.10 -12.70
N THR A 63 7.49 11.30 -13.62
CA THR A 63 7.45 12.47 -14.54
C THR A 63 6.12 13.23 -14.41
N ASN A 64 5.94 14.29 -15.20
CA ASN A 64 4.69 15.07 -15.23
C ASN A 64 3.66 14.54 -16.24
N GLU A 65 3.96 13.47 -16.98
CA GLU A 65 3.08 12.93 -18.02
C GLU A 65 3.15 11.39 -18.13
N GLY A 66 2.18 10.80 -18.84
CA GLY A 66 2.14 9.37 -19.14
C GLY A 66 2.26 8.46 -17.90
N ARG A 67 3.02 7.37 -18.04
CA ARG A 67 3.22 6.38 -16.96
C ARG A 67 3.95 6.97 -15.75
N GLY A 68 4.88 7.90 -15.98
CA GLY A 68 5.61 8.57 -14.90
C GLY A 68 4.72 9.49 -14.05
N TYR A 69 3.70 10.11 -14.64
CA TYR A 69 2.67 10.86 -13.90
C TYR A 69 1.86 9.97 -12.97
N VAL A 70 1.46 8.78 -13.45
CA VAL A 70 0.73 7.81 -12.64
C VAL A 70 1.59 7.37 -11.44
N LEU A 71 2.86 7.00 -11.66
CA LEU A 71 3.79 6.65 -10.59
C LEU A 71 3.93 7.79 -9.57
N ARG A 72 4.15 9.03 -10.03
CA ARG A 72 4.22 10.22 -9.18
C ARG A 72 2.97 10.36 -8.32
N ARG A 73 1.78 10.15 -8.90
CA ARG A 73 0.49 10.23 -8.18
C ARG A 73 0.37 9.12 -7.14
N LEU A 74 0.79 7.89 -7.45
CA LEU A 74 0.76 6.77 -6.50
C LEU A 74 1.63 7.07 -5.27
N ILE A 75 2.87 7.51 -5.48
CA ILE A 75 3.82 7.85 -4.41
C ILE A 75 3.27 9.00 -3.56
N ARG A 76 2.78 10.07 -4.18
CA ARG A 76 2.21 11.22 -3.45
C ARG A 76 0.99 10.84 -2.62
N ARG A 77 0.13 9.94 -3.14
CA ARG A 77 -1.05 9.46 -2.39
C ARG A 77 -0.62 8.64 -1.17
N ALA A 78 0.34 7.72 -1.33
CA ALA A 78 0.90 6.97 -0.21
C ALA A 78 1.50 7.90 0.85
N ALA A 79 2.31 8.88 0.44
CA ALA A 79 2.92 9.86 1.34
C ALA A 79 1.87 10.71 2.11
N ARG A 80 0.78 11.11 1.43
CA ARG A 80 -0.35 11.80 2.08
C ARG A 80 -0.97 10.94 3.17
N HIS A 81 -1.26 9.67 2.88
CA HIS A 81 -1.85 8.76 3.86
C HIS A 81 -0.88 8.44 5.01
N GLY A 82 0.42 8.40 4.75
CA GLY A 82 1.43 8.33 5.81
C GLY A 82 1.27 9.48 6.81
N ARG A 83 1.15 10.72 6.31
CA ARG A 83 0.92 11.90 7.16
C ARG A 83 -0.42 11.89 7.91
N LEU A 84 -1.44 11.20 7.40
CA LEU A 84 -2.73 11.08 8.08
C LEU A 84 -2.67 10.09 9.26
N LEU A 85 -1.76 9.12 9.23
CA LEU A 85 -1.59 8.14 10.30
C LEU A 85 -0.85 8.71 11.52
N GLY A 86 -0.16 9.83 11.38
CA GLY A 86 0.65 10.47 12.42
C GLY A 86 2.13 10.47 12.08
#